data_AF-A0A2J7R3H6-F1
#
_entry.id   AF-A0A2J7R3H6-F1
#
_cell.length_a   1.000
_cell.length_b   1.000
_cell.length_c   1.000
_cell.angle_alpha   90.00
_cell.angle_beta   90.00
_cell.angle_gamma   90.00
#
_symmetry.space_group_name_H-M   'P 1'
#
loop_
_entity.id
_entity.type
_entity.pdbx_description
1 polymer ?
#
loop_
_entity_poly.entity_id
_entity_poly.type
_entity_poly.pdbx_seq_one_letter_code
_entity_poly.pdbx_strand_id
1 'polypeptide(L)'
;MSGERREIATSVVNAILDTLGDNDFVNVYRFSDATEELVPCFKDMLVQANMGNIRELRSYLDSARAENIANFSSALITAFEILHKYNRTGKGCQCNQAIMLITDGPPYDYYEIFKQYNLPHTPIRVFTYLIGRDSSNAEEMNKIACTNKGYYVRVSSTSEAREKVLNYISVMARPMVMYQNDHPIQWTPVYAGGKGNYLQSNGGGNLDGQLMTSVSTPVFDRRNYSVRVANLLGVVGTDVPIQQIQKLVQPYKLGVNGYSFIINNNGHILYHPDLRPLFQETLKPNYNSVDLTEVELVDMEGGPRENNTFLLDLRHDMIDQKEGETELSVKVH
;
A
#
# COMPACT_ATOMS: atom_id res chain seq x y z
N MET A 1 -26.48 0.90 7.36
CA MET A 1 -25.50 2.01 7.58
C MET A 1 -25.90 3.34 6.91
N SER A 2 -26.73 4.17 7.55
CA SER A 2 -27.03 5.55 7.08
C SER A 2 -26.57 6.61 8.09
N GLY A 3 -26.41 7.87 7.65
CA GLY A 3 -26.03 9.00 8.52
C GLY A 3 -24.63 8.89 9.12
N GLU A 4 -24.53 9.13 10.45
CA GLU A 4 -23.26 9.11 11.22
C GLU A 4 -22.47 7.81 11.03
N ARG A 5 -23.16 6.65 10.94
CA ARG A 5 -22.49 5.36 10.73
C ARG A 5 -21.76 5.29 9.40
N ARG A 6 -22.29 5.95 8.36
CA ARG A 6 -21.63 6.02 7.05
C ARG A 6 -20.35 6.84 7.13
N GLU A 7 -20.38 7.99 7.80
CA GLU A 7 -19.21 8.85 7.97
C GLU A 7 -18.09 8.13 8.75
N ILE A 8 -18.46 7.39 9.81
CA ILE A 8 -17.49 6.57 10.54
C ILE A 8 -16.89 5.48 9.63
N ALA A 9 -17.72 4.78 8.85
CA ALA A 9 -17.25 3.74 7.94
C ALA A 9 -16.33 4.29 6.85
N THR A 10 -16.69 5.42 6.23
CA THR A 10 -15.84 6.14 5.27
C THR A 10 -14.51 6.52 5.91
N SER A 11 -14.52 7.01 7.15
CA SER A 11 -13.28 7.32 7.90
C SER A 11 -12.44 6.08 8.19
N VAL A 12 -13.05 4.93 8.46
CA VAL A 12 -12.34 3.65 8.68
C VAL A 12 -11.70 3.16 7.39
N VAL A 13 -12.44 3.16 6.28
CA VAL A 13 -11.90 2.77 4.96
C VAL A 13 -10.76 3.70 4.55
N ASN A 14 -10.92 5.01 4.71
CA ASN A 14 -9.86 5.97 4.42
C ASN A 14 -8.61 5.73 5.28
N ALA A 15 -8.78 5.44 6.58
CA ALA A 15 -7.68 5.10 7.46
C ALA A 15 -6.98 3.77 7.06
N ILE A 16 -7.71 2.79 6.53
CA ILE A 16 -7.12 1.55 5.99
C ILE A 16 -6.37 1.85 4.68
N LEU A 17 -6.93 2.68 3.80
CA LEU A 17 -6.26 3.04 2.55
C LEU A 17 -4.99 3.87 2.79
N ASP A 18 -4.96 4.70 3.85
CA ASP A 18 -3.77 5.45 4.27
C ASP A 18 -2.61 4.56 4.73
N THR A 19 -2.88 3.31 5.14
CA THR A 19 -1.84 2.38 5.63
C THR A 19 -1.26 1.47 4.56
N LEU A 20 -1.78 1.50 3.33
CA LEU A 20 -1.30 0.69 2.20
C LEU A 20 -0.18 1.42 1.45
N GLY A 21 0.81 0.67 0.98
CA GLY A 21 1.88 1.18 0.13
C GLY A 21 1.82 0.62 -1.30
N ASP A 22 2.72 1.08 -2.16
CA ASP A 22 2.77 0.67 -3.58
C ASP A 22 2.98 -0.85 -3.77
N ASN A 23 3.49 -1.58 -2.77
CA ASN A 23 3.66 -3.04 -2.87
C ASN A 23 2.39 -3.82 -2.49
N ASP A 24 1.34 -3.14 -2.03
CA ASP A 24 0.08 -3.73 -1.62
C ASP A 24 -0.96 -3.72 -2.75
N PHE A 25 -1.84 -4.72 -2.74
CA PHE A 25 -2.93 -4.83 -3.70
C PHE A 25 -4.27 -4.82 -2.97
N VAL A 26 -5.19 -3.98 -3.42
CA VAL A 26 -6.47 -3.74 -2.76
C VAL A 26 -7.59 -3.61 -3.78
N ASN A 27 -8.80 -3.97 -3.35
CA ASN A 27 -10.04 -3.56 -3.99
C ASN A 27 -11.10 -3.40 -2.89
N VAL A 28 -12.04 -2.50 -3.10
CA VAL A 28 -13.10 -2.18 -2.14
C VAL A 28 -14.43 -2.58 -2.76
N TYR A 29 -15.18 -3.42 -2.06
CA TYR A 29 -16.50 -3.86 -2.47
C TYR A 29 -17.55 -3.20 -1.57
N ARG A 30 -18.63 -2.74 -2.19
CA ARG A 30 -19.87 -2.40 -1.49
C ARG A 30 -20.83 -3.56 -1.65
N PHE A 31 -21.60 -3.83 -0.61
CA PHE A 31 -22.58 -4.91 -0.65
C PHE A 31 -23.90 -4.46 -0.04
N SER A 32 -24.96 -4.68 -0.80
CA SER A 32 -26.37 -4.52 -0.44
C SER A 32 -27.05 -5.85 -0.72
N ASP A 33 -28.10 -5.89 -1.53
CA ASP A 33 -28.67 -7.08 -2.13
C ASP A 33 -27.67 -7.81 -3.06
N ALA A 34 -26.86 -7.05 -3.81
CA ALA A 34 -25.75 -7.54 -4.63
C ALA A 34 -24.40 -7.06 -4.08
N THR A 35 -23.32 -7.76 -4.46
CA THR A 35 -21.94 -7.36 -4.17
C THR A 35 -21.33 -6.75 -5.42
N GLU A 36 -20.87 -5.51 -5.32
CA GLU A 36 -20.32 -4.75 -6.45
C GLU A 36 -19.00 -4.08 -6.05
N GLU A 37 -18.08 -3.94 -7.00
CA GLU A 37 -16.90 -3.13 -6.83
C GLU A 37 -17.26 -1.66 -6.64
N LEU A 38 -16.51 -0.97 -5.80
CA LEU A 38 -16.69 0.46 -5.58
C LEU A 38 -16.35 1.27 -6.85
N VAL A 39 -15.33 0.83 -7.59
CA VAL A 39 -14.87 1.45 -8.84
C VAL A 39 -15.13 0.47 -9.98
N PRO A 40 -15.97 0.81 -10.99
CA PRO A 40 -16.32 -0.10 -12.08
C PRO A 40 -15.12 -0.59 -12.91
N CYS A 41 -14.06 0.22 -13.01
CA CYS A 41 -12.82 -0.14 -13.72
C CYS A 41 -12.06 -1.28 -13.01
N PHE A 42 -12.25 -1.45 -11.70
CA PHE A 42 -11.56 -2.46 -10.89
C PHE A 42 -12.32 -3.77 -10.80
N LYS A 43 -13.20 -4.04 -11.77
CA LYS A 43 -14.03 -5.22 -11.83
C LYS A 43 -13.21 -6.51 -11.82
N ASP A 44 -13.54 -7.42 -10.90
CA ASP A 44 -12.91 -8.73 -10.74
C ASP A 44 -11.36 -8.69 -10.60
N MET A 45 -10.80 -7.56 -10.15
CA MET A 45 -9.35 -7.36 -10.03
C MET A 45 -8.94 -6.67 -8.73
N LEU A 46 -7.81 -7.08 -8.16
CA LEU A 46 -7.08 -6.32 -7.15
C LEU A 46 -6.12 -5.37 -7.87
N VAL A 47 -6.12 -4.11 -7.44
CA VAL A 47 -5.26 -3.07 -8.00
C VAL A 47 -4.15 -2.71 -7.03
N GLN A 48 -2.99 -2.34 -7.57
CA GLN A 48 -1.89 -1.82 -6.77
C GLN A 48 -2.33 -0.55 -6.03
N ALA A 49 -1.97 -0.42 -4.76
CA ALA A 49 -2.38 0.68 -3.89
C ALA A 49 -1.54 1.96 -4.13
N ASN A 50 -1.40 2.35 -5.40
CA ASN A 50 -0.72 3.58 -5.80
C ASN A 50 -1.57 4.81 -5.44
N MET A 51 -0.94 5.97 -5.26
CA MET A 51 -1.60 7.24 -4.93
C MET A 51 -2.77 7.58 -5.88
N GLY A 52 -2.64 7.28 -7.17
CA GLY A 52 -3.71 7.46 -8.17
C GLY A 52 -4.92 6.56 -7.91
N ASN A 53 -4.70 5.26 -7.74
CA ASN A 53 -5.77 4.28 -7.51
C ASN A 53 -6.47 4.53 -6.16
N ILE A 54 -5.70 4.85 -5.11
CA ILE A 54 -6.25 5.20 -3.80
C ILE A 54 -7.14 6.45 -3.91
N ARG A 55 -6.71 7.49 -4.65
CA ARG A 55 -7.51 8.70 -4.86
C ARG A 55 -8.83 8.38 -5.57
N GLU A 56 -8.81 7.48 -6.55
CA GLU A 56 -10.01 7.04 -7.25
C GLU A 56 -10.97 6.31 -6.30
N LEU A 57 -10.47 5.38 -5.50
CA LEU A 57 -11.26 4.68 -4.48
C LEU A 57 -11.92 5.65 -3.49
N ARG A 58 -11.20 6.70 -3.06
CA ARG A 58 -11.75 7.73 -2.16
C ARG A 58 -12.89 8.51 -2.79
N SER A 59 -12.72 8.92 -4.06
CA SER A 59 -13.73 9.67 -4.80
C SER A 59 -15.06 8.88 -4.88
N TYR A 60 -14.98 7.58 -5.20
CA TYR A 60 -16.18 6.74 -5.26
C TYR A 60 -16.75 6.43 -3.87
N LEU A 61 -15.91 6.30 -2.84
CA LEU A 61 -16.35 6.07 -1.46
C LEU A 61 -17.25 7.20 -0.94
N ASP A 62 -16.93 8.46 -1.28
CA ASP A 62 -17.74 9.61 -0.87
C ASP A 62 -19.11 9.63 -1.55
N SER A 63 -19.18 9.11 -2.78
CA SER A 63 -20.40 9.00 -3.58
C SER A 63 -21.31 7.83 -3.19
N ALA A 64 -20.78 6.85 -2.45
CA ALA A 64 -21.50 5.61 -2.12
C ALA A 64 -22.67 5.86 -1.15
N ARG A 65 -23.81 5.25 -1.47
CA ARG A 65 -25.05 5.29 -0.66
C ARG A 65 -25.40 3.90 -0.16
N ALA A 66 -26.00 3.85 1.03
CA ALA A 66 -26.53 2.62 1.58
C ALA A 66 -27.92 2.35 1.02
N GLU A 67 -28.08 1.22 0.37
CA GLU A 67 -29.31 0.78 -0.27
C GLU A 67 -29.59 -0.67 0.13
N ASN A 68 -30.88 -1.06 0.18
CA ASN A 68 -31.34 -2.42 0.44
C ASN A 68 -30.77 -3.09 1.72
N ILE A 69 -31.01 -4.40 1.85
CA ILE A 69 -30.53 -5.25 2.94
C ILE A 69 -29.22 -5.89 2.51
N ALA A 70 -28.23 -5.91 3.40
CA ALA A 70 -26.91 -6.45 3.13
C ALA A 70 -26.90 -8.00 3.06
N ASN A 71 -26.43 -8.54 1.94
CA ASN A 71 -26.21 -9.95 1.69
C ASN A 71 -24.75 -10.32 1.93
N PHE A 72 -24.42 -10.63 3.18
CA PHE A 72 -23.06 -11.00 3.60
C PHE A 72 -22.57 -12.30 2.94
N SER A 73 -23.47 -13.25 2.63
CA SER A 73 -23.09 -14.50 1.96
C SER A 73 -22.47 -14.22 0.61
N SER A 74 -23.13 -13.39 -0.21
CA SER A 74 -22.60 -12.99 -1.51
C SER A 74 -21.25 -12.29 -1.36
N ALA A 75 -21.16 -11.34 -0.42
CA ALA A 75 -19.94 -10.54 -0.23
C ALA A 75 -18.74 -11.40 0.17
N LEU A 76 -18.92 -12.33 1.11
CA LEU A 76 -17.86 -13.23 1.56
C LEU A 76 -17.41 -14.19 0.46
N ILE A 77 -18.36 -14.76 -0.31
CA ILE A 77 -18.03 -15.65 -1.43
C ILE A 77 -17.21 -14.90 -2.48
N THR A 78 -17.67 -13.72 -2.91
CA THR A 78 -16.93 -12.89 -3.88
C THR A 78 -15.53 -12.55 -3.38
N ALA A 79 -15.38 -12.17 -2.11
CA ALA A 79 -14.06 -11.88 -1.52
C ALA A 79 -13.11 -13.08 -1.57
N PHE A 80 -13.59 -14.28 -1.24
CA PHE A 80 -12.79 -15.50 -1.33
C PHE A 80 -12.43 -15.88 -2.76
N GLU A 81 -13.36 -15.74 -3.71
CA GLU A 81 -13.12 -16.04 -5.13
C GLU A 81 -12.03 -15.15 -5.74
N ILE A 82 -12.04 -13.86 -5.43
CA ILE A 82 -11.02 -12.91 -5.91
C ILE A 82 -9.66 -13.27 -5.33
N LEU A 83 -9.56 -13.49 -4.01
CA LEU A 83 -8.29 -13.85 -3.38
C LEU A 83 -7.75 -15.17 -3.92
N HIS A 84 -8.62 -16.13 -4.22
CA HIS A 84 -8.24 -17.40 -4.83
C HIS A 84 -7.75 -17.26 -6.27
N LYS A 85 -8.42 -16.42 -7.07
CA LYS A 85 -7.99 -16.06 -8.43
C LYS A 85 -6.58 -15.46 -8.44
N TYR A 86 -6.30 -14.54 -7.52
CA TYR A 86 -4.97 -13.91 -7.40
C TYR A 86 -3.89 -14.85 -6.89
N ASN A 87 -4.23 -15.75 -5.95
CA ASN A 87 -3.32 -16.78 -5.49
C ASN A 87 -2.89 -17.72 -6.63
N ARG A 88 -3.83 -18.12 -7.49
CA ARG A 88 -3.55 -18.99 -8.64
C ARG A 88 -2.78 -18.32 -9.78
N THR A 89 -3.11 -17.06 -10.08
CA THR A 89 -2.53 -16.35 -11.22
C THR A 89 -1.17 -15.73 -10.89
N GLY A 90 -0.84 -15.55 -9.61
CA GLY A 90 0.39 -14.89 -9.17
C GLY A 90 0.47 -13.40 -9.47
N LYS A 91 -0.62 -12.78 -9.94
CA LYS A 91 -0.68 -11.36 -10.33
C LYS A 91 -0.80 -10.37 -9.16
N GLY A 92 -0.67 -10.83 -7.93
CA GLY A 92 -0.73 -9.98 -6.72
C GLY A 92 0.59 -10.02 -5.95
N CYS A 93 0.61 -9.48 -4.73
CA CYS A 93 1.82 -9.47 -3.90
C CYS A 93 2.29 -10.86 -3.43
N GLN A 94 1.50 -11.92 -3.62
CA GLN A 94 1.75 -13.29 -3.15
C GLN A 94 2.15 -13.38 -1.65
N CYS A 95 1.76 -12.38 -0.86
CA CYS A 95 2.09 -12.24 0.54
C CYS A 95 0.88 -12.61 1.42
N ASN A 96 0.68 -11.88 2.52
CA ASN A 96 -0.46 -12.05 3.39
C ASN A 96 -1.77 -11.70 2.66
N GLN A 97 -2.77 -12.56 2.79
CA GLN A 97 -4.12 -12.30 2.30
C GLN A 97 -5.03 -11.93 3.47
N ALA A 98 -5.81 -10.86 3.30
CA ALA A 98 -6.72 -10.38 4.32
C ALA A 98 -8.05 -9.91 3.73
N ILE A 99 -9.13 -10.15 4.46
CA ILE A 99 -10.46 -9.59 4.22
C ILE A 99 -10.76 -8.67 5.40
N MET A 100 -11.14 -7.41 5.11
CA MET A 100 -11.55 -6.44 6.12
C MET A 100 -13.04 -6.17 5.98
N LEU A 101 -13.85 -6.70 6.90
CA LEU A 101 -15.30 -6.55 6.92
C LEU A 101 -15.69 -5.36 7.79
N ILE A 102 -16.31 -4.35 7.19
CA ILE A 102 -16.78 -3.14 7.87
C ILE A 102 -18.31 -3.14 7.83
N THR A 103 -18.96 -3.21 8.99
CA THR A 103 -20.42 -3.36 9.06
C THR A 103 -20.97 -2.85 10.41
N ASP A 104 -22.26 -2.54 10.45
CA ASP A 104 -23.01 -2.27 11.68
C ASP A 104 -23.50 -3.54 12.39
N GLY A 105 -23.32 -4.73 11.79
CA GLY A 105 -23.49 -6.02 12.47
C GLY A 105 -24.10 -7.10 11.58
N PRO A 106 -23.50 -8.30 11.50
CA PRO A 106 -24.09 -9.42 10.78
C PRO A 106 -25.21 -10.09 11.61
N PRO A 107 -26.18 -10.75 10.94
CA PRO A 107 -27.23 -11.50 11.63
C PRO A 107 -26.76 -12.83 12.24
N TYR A 108 -25.65 -13.41 11.76
CA TYR A 108 -25.04 -14.65 12.27
C TYR A 108 -23.55 -14.74 11.86
N ASP A 109 -22.84 -15.80 12.27
CA ASP A 109 -21.39 -15.94 12.15
C ASP A 109 -20.87 -16.51 10.81
N TYR A 110 -21.77 -16.89 9.90
CA TYR A 110 -21.48 -17.45 8.57
C TYR A 110 -20.44 -18.59 8.56
N TYR A 111 -20.39 -19.40 9.62
CA TYR A 111 -19.35 -20.41 9.84
C TYR A 111 -19.15 -21.37 8.65
N GLU A 112 -20.23 -21.81 7.99
CA GLU A 112 -20.16 -22.75 6.86
C GLU A 112 -19.35 -22.20 5.67
N ILE A 113 -19.41 -20.89 5.40
CA ILE A 113 -18.63 -20.27 4.32
C ILE A 113 -17.14 -20.32 4.66
N PHE A 114 -16.77 -19.96 5.89
CA PHE A 114 -15.38 -20.01 6.34
C PHE A 114 -14.84 -21.45 6.38
N LYS A 115 -15.69 -22.41 6.72
CA LYS A 115 -15.37 -23.84 6.69
C LYS A 115 -15.08 -24.35 5.29
N GLN A 116 -15.83 -23.90 4.29
CA GLN A 116 -15.64 -24.30 2.89
C GLN A 116 -14.40 -23.64 2.26
N TYR A 117 -14.16 -22.35 2.51
CA TYR A 117 -13.15 -21.58 1.78
C TYR A 117 -11.80 -21.41 2.50
N ASN A 118 -11.77 -21.40 3.84
CA ASN A 118 -10.57 -21.01 4.58
C ASN A 118 -10.02 -22.14 5.48
N LEU A 119 -10.85 -23.05 5.99
CA LEU A 119 -10.41 -24.16 6.84
C LEU A 119 -9.82 -25.33 6.01
N PRO A 120 -8.89 -26.15 6.57
CA PRO A 120 -8.40 -26.12 7.96
C PRO A 120 -7.19 -25.19 8.19
N HIS A 121 -6.50 -24.76 7.14
CA HIS A 121 -5.22 -24.06 7.29
C HIS A 121 -5.36 -22.56 7.63
N THR A 122 -6.52 -21.97 7.30
CA THR A 122 -6.87 -20.56 7.47
C THR A 122 -5.79 -19.60 6.92
N PRO A 123 -5.45 -19.68 5.62
CA PRO A 123 -4.46 -18.80 5.01
C PRO A 123 -4.90 -17.33 4.97
N ILE A 124 -6.22 -17.07 4.84
CA ILE A 124 -6.78 -15.73 4.73
C ILE A 124 -7.18 -15.25 6.12
N ARG A 125 -6.69 -14.06 6.52
CA ARG A 125 -7.07 -13.43 7.80
C ARG A 125 -8.32 -12.58 7.62
N VAL A 126 -9.23 -12.62 8.59
CA VAL A 126 -10.48 -11.81 8.52
C VAL A 126 -10.49 -10.81 9.67
N PHE A 127 -10.45 -9.53 9.34
CA PHE A 127 -10.57 -8.42 10.28
C PHE A 127 -12.00 -7.89 10.24
N THR A 128 -12.58 -7.65 11.42
CA THR A 128 -13.97 -7.25 11.53
C THR A 128 -14.06 -5.93 12.28
N TYR A 129 -14.62 -4.90 11.62
CA TYR A 129 -14.84 -3.58 12.15
C TYR A 129 -16.34 -3.35 12.39
N LEU A 130 -16.76 -3.36 13.65
CA LEU A 130 -18.12 -3.04 14.04
C LEU A 130 -18.30 -1.53 14.16
N ILE A 131 -19.19 -0.96 13.35
CA ILE A 131 -19.45 0.48 13.32
C ILE A 131 -20.63 0.84 14.20
N GLY A 132 -20.41 1.73 15.16
CA GLY A 132 -21.47 2.35 15.96
C GLY A 132 -21.41 2.07 17.46
N ARG A 133 -22.43 2.61 18.14
CA ARG A 133 -22.56 2.58 19.61
C ARG A 133 -23.30 1.34 20.14
N ASP A 134 -23.83 0.53 19.25
CA ASP A 134 -24.48 -0.72 19.63
C ASP A 134 -23.44 -1.82 19.78
N SER A 135 -23.67 -2.72 20.74
CA SER A 135 -22.80 -3.87 21.01
C SER A 135 -23.49 -5.21 20.78
N SER A 136 -24.72 -5.21 20.28
CA SER A 136 -25.53 -6.42 20.07
C SER A 136 -24.84 -7.46 19.20
N ASN A 137 -24.09 -7.02 18.18
CA ASN A 137 -23.45 -7.89 17.20
C ASN A 137 -21.95 -8.08 17.45
N ALA A 138 -21.47 -7.69 18.64
CA ALA A 138 -20.05 -7.75 18.98
C ALA A 138 -19.54 -9.19 19.12
N GLU A 139 -20.38 -10.09 19.61
CA GLU A 139 -20.01 -11.49 19.84
C GLU A 139 -19.81 -12.22 18.50
N GLU A 140 -20.74 -12.08 17.56
CA GLU A 140 -20.67 -12.69 16.23
C GLU A 140 -19.46 -12.17 15.45
N MET A 141 -19.23 -10.85 15.46
CA MET A 141 -18.08 -10.24 14.80
C MET A 141 -16.75 -10.73 15.40
N ASN A 142 -16.67 -10.82 16.73
CA ASN A 142 -15.49 -11.35 17.41
C ASN A 142 -15.26 -12.83 17.06
N LYS A 143 -16.32 -13.63 17.00
CA LYS A 143 -16.25 -15.04 16.62
C LYS A 143 -15.73 -15.23 15.19
N ILE A 144 -16.19 -14.40 14.24
CA ILE A 144 -15.71 -14.40 12.85
C ILE A 144 -14.20 -14.10 12.80
N ALA A 145 -13.75 -13.05 13.48
CA ALA A 145 -12.34 -12.66 13.51
C ALA A 145 -11.45 -13.72 14.18
N CYS A 146 -11.87 -14.25 15.34
CA CYS A 146 -11.12 -15.25 16.10
C CYS A 146 -10.93 -16.56 15.31
N THR A 147 -11.99 -17.03 14.65
CA THR A 147 -11.94 -18.27 13.85
C THR A 147 -10.95 -18.17 12.68
N ASN A 148 -10.79 -16.97 12.12
CA ASN A 148 -9.96 -16.72 10.95
C ASN A 148 -8.62 -16.03 11.29
N LYS A 149 -8.08 -16.19 12.51
CA LYS A 149 -6.78 -15.64 12.95
C LYS A 149 -6.64 -14.11 12.72
N GLY A 150 -7.75 -13.37 12.77
CA GLY A 150 -7.77 -11.93 12.57
C GLY A 150 -7.90 -11.15 13.88
N TYR A 151 -8.53 -9.98 13.78
CA TYR A 151 -8.76 -9.10 14.93
C TYR A 151 -10.11 -8.40 14.82
N TYR A 152 -10.79 -8.26 15.96
CA TYR A 152 -12.05 -7.56 16.08
C TYR A 152 -11.84 -6.19 16.69
N VAL A 153 -12.42 -5.17 16.06
CA VAL A 153 -12.37 -3.80 16.53
C VAL A 153 -13.75 -3.18 16.40
N ARG A 154 -14.16 -2.41 17.41
CA ARG A 154 -15.39 -1.65 17.38
C ARG A 154 -15.08 -0.18 17.25
N VAL A 155 -15.63 0.54 16.29
CA VAL A 155 -15.36 1.97 16.09
C VAL A 155 -16.62 2.79 16.34
N SER A 156 -16.55 3.67 17.34
CA SER A 156 -17.68 4.51 17.76
C SER A 156 -17.67 5.92 17.20
N SER A 157 -16.51 6.43 16.79
CA SER A 157 -16.33 7.79 16.28
C SER A 157 -15.29 7.84 15.15
N THR A 158 -15.35 8.89 14.33
CA THR A 158 -14.40 9.14 13.23
C THR A 158 -12.98 9.39 13.75
N SER A 159 -12.83 10.12 14.85
CA SER A 159 -11.52 10.42 15.46
C SER A 159 -10.78 9.17 15.92
N GLU A 160 -11.50 8.16 16.38
CA GLU A 160 -10.93 6.91 16.87
C GLU A 160 -10.56 5.93 15.74
N ALA A 161 -11.13 6.12 14.55
CA ALA A 161 -10.96 5.22 13.41
C ALA A 161 -9.49 4.96 13.07
N ARG A 162 -8.67 6.02 13.05
CA ARG A 162 -7.24 5.93 12.72
C ARG A 162 -6.47 5.04 13.69
N GLU A 163 -6.61 5.28 14.99
CA GLU A 163 -5.92 4.49 16.01
C GLU A 163 -6.38 3.03 15.99
N LYS A 164 -7.69 2.82 15.84
CA LYS A 164 -8.30 1.49 15.87
C LYS A 164 -7.93 0.62 14.69
N VAL A 165 -7.79 1.21 13.50
CA VAL A 165 -7.38 0.50 12.28
C VAL A 165 -5.96 -0.06 12.43
N LEU A 166 -5.01 0.71 12.98
CA LEU A 166 -3.60 0.31 13.08
C LEU A 166 -3.38 -1.02 13.83
N ASN A 167 -4.32 -1.46 14.66
CA ASN A 167 -4.24 -2.76 15.34
C ASN A 167 -4.09 -3.95 14.39
N TYR A 168 -4.61 -3.89 13.16
CA TYR A 168 -4.47 -5.01 12.21
C TYR A 168 -2.99 -5.28 11.86
N ILE A 169 -2.15 -4.23 11.82
CA ILE A 169 -0.72 -4.32 11.51
C ILE A 169 -0.02 -5.21 12.53
N SER A 170 -0.36 -5.06 13.82
CA SER A 170 0.22 -5.88 14.89
C SER A 170 -0.07 -7.37 14.69
N VAL A 171 -1.25 -7.72 14.17
CA VAL A 171 -1.64 -9.11 13.91
C VAL A 171 -0.97 -9.64 12.66
N MET A 172 -0.85 -8.82 11.61
CA MET A 172 -0.16 -9.16 10.37
C MET A 172 1.35 -9.36 10.59
N ALA A 173 1.94 -8.67 11.57
CA ALA A 173 3.36 -8.80 11.92
C ALA A 173 3.72 -10.10 12.68
N ARG A 174 2.75 -10.80 13.29
CA ARG A 174 3.00 -11.98 14.14
C ARG A 174 3.84 -13.09 13.48
N PRO A 175 3.64 -13.46 12.20
CA PRO A 175 4.47 -14.47 11.55
C PRO A 175 5.93 -14.04 11.43
N MET A 176 6.20 -12.75 11.20
CA MET A 176 7.58 -12.24 11.15
C MET A 176 8.26 -12.40 12.51
N VAL A 177 7.54 -12.13 13.61
CA VAL A 177 8.07 -12.30 14.98
C VAL A 177 8.41 -13.77 15.29
N MET A 178 7.57 -14.70 14.82
CA MET A 178 7.63 -16.11 15.25
C MET A 178 8.55 -16.99 14.40
N TYR A 179 8.64 -16.72 13.09
CA TYR A 179 9.25 -17.64 12.13
C TYR A 179 10.53 -17.12 11.49
N GLN A 180 10.80 -15.82 11.56
CA GLN A 180 12.00 -15.24 10.96
C GLN A 180 13.07 -15.00 12.02
N ASN A 181 14.21 -15.68 11.87
CA ASN A 181 15.42 -15.36 12.65
C ASN A 181 16.15 -14.14 12.08
N ASP A 182 15.95 -13.87 10.79
CA ASP A 182 16.50 -12.72 10.08
C ASP A 182 15.35 -11.90 9.50
N HIS A 183 15.34 -10.60 9.81
CA HIS A 183 14.29 -9.69 9.41
C HIS A 183 14.83 -8.78 8.30
N PRO A 184 14.22 -8.78 7.12
CA PRO A 184 14.77 -8.05 6.00
C PRO A 184 14.71 -6.54 6.28
N ILE A 185 15.81 -5.88 5.96
CA ILE A 185 15.88 -4.42 5.96
C ILE A 185 15.07 -3.90 4.77
N GLN A 186 14.21 -2.91 5.00
CA GLN A 186 13.35 -2.33 3.98
C GLN A 186 13.70 -0.85 3.75
N TRP A 187 13.79 -0.47 2.47
CA TRP A 187 14.00 0.91 2.04
C TRP A 187 12.66 1.53 1.65
N THR A 188 12.39 2.74 2.12
CA THR A 188 11.21 3.50 1.70
C THR A 188 11.44 4.17 0.34
N PRO A 189 10.38 4.40 -0.45
CA PRO A 189 10.45 5.31 -1.59
C PRO A 189 10.94 6.71 -1.18
N VAL A 190 11.34 7.51 -2.17
CA VAL A 190 11.73 8.90 -1.91
C VAL A 190 10.59 9.67 -1.24
N TYR A 191 10.90 10.35 -0.16
CA TYR A 191 10.01 11.31 0.48
C TYR A 191 10.77 12.60 0.79
N ALA A 192 10.03 13.71 0.83
CA ALA A 192 10.57 14.99 1.24
C ALA A 192 10.64 15.06 2.77
N GLY A 193 11.83 15.34 3.31
CA GLY A 193 12.03 15.50 4.74
C GLY A 193 13.39 16.11 5.08
N GLY A 194 13.71 16.11 6.37
CA GLY A 194 14.97 16.68 6.86
C GLY A 194 14.94 18.20 7.00
N LYS A 195 15.96 18.75 7.67
CA LYS A 195 16.16 20.20 7.74
C LYS A 195 16.90 20.63 6.49
N GLY A 196 16.24 21.41 5.64
CA GLY A 196 16.92 22.14 4.56
C GLY A 196 18.08 22.97 5.12
N ASN A 197 19.13 23.14 4.32
CA ASN A 197 20.27 23.95 4.70
C ASN A 197 19.84 25.43 4.81
N TYR A 198 19.49 25.88 6.02
CA TYR A 198 19.19 27.29 6.35
C TYR A 198 20.29 28.28 5.94
N LEU A 199 21.50 27.81 5.61
CA LEU A 199 22.64 28.63 5.21
C LEU A 199 22.62 29.04 3.73
N GLN A 200 21.74 28.48 2.89
CA GLN A 200 21.58 28.87 1.48
C GLN A 200 20.25 29.57 1.18
N SER A 201 19.31 29.62 2.13
CA SER A 201 18.11 30.44 1.97
C SER A 201 18.44 31.90 2.26
N ASN A 202 18.70 32.65 1.20
CA ASN A 202 18.61 34.11 1.23
C ASN A 202 17.17 34.51 1.59
N GLY A 203 16.89 34.68 2.89
CA GLY A 203 15.85 35.57 3.38
C GLY A 203 14.40 35.31 2.94
N GLY A 204 14.01 34.07 2.68
CA GLY A 204 12.62 33.69 2.42
C GLY A 204 12.32 32.35 3.10
N GLY A 205 11.34 32.33 4.02
CA GLY A 205 10.97 31.16 4.81
C GLY A 205 10.28 30.07 3.99
N ASN A 206 11.00 29.45 3.05
CA ASN A 206 10.57 28.27 2.33
C ASN A 206 11.28 27.05 2.89
N LEU A 207 10.49 26.06 3.33
CA LEU A 207 10.97 24.76 3.75
C LEU A 207 11.53 24.02 2.52
N ASP A 208 12.82 24.21 2.24
CA ASP A 208 13.56 23.39 1.29
C ASP A 208 13.65 21.96 1.83
N GLY A 209 12.59 21.17 1.62
CA GLY A 209 12.56 19.76 1.97
C GLY A 209 13.58 19.01 1.12
N GLN A 210 14.54 18.36 1.76
CA GLN A 210 15.50 17.51 1.07
C GLN A 210 14.83 16.17 0.72
N LEU A 211 15.13 15.62 -0.46
CA LEU A 211 14.72 14.26 -0.77
C LEU A 211 15.55 13.26 0.05
N MET A 212 14.86 12.36 0.74
CA MET A 212 15.45 11.34 1.59
C MET A 212 14.79 9.97 1.31
N THR A 213 15.48 8.92 1.70
CA THR A 213 14.96 7.55 1.80
C THR A 213 15.33 7.01 3.17
N SER A 214 14.47 6.19 3.78
CA SER A 214 14.71 5.62 5.10
C SER A 214 14.98 4.14 4.99
N VAL A 215 15.97 3.68 5.75
CA VAL A 215 16.22 2.27 6.01
C VAL A 215 15.50 1.90 7.28
N SER A 216 14.63 0.90 7.24
CA SER A 216 13.81 0.49 8.39
C SER A 216 13.97 -1.00 8.72
N THR A 217 13.93 -1.30 10.02
CA THR A 217 13.92 -2.67 10.55
C THR A 217 12.97 -2.78 11.75
N PRO A 218 12.16 -3.85 11.84
CA PRO A 218 11.27 -4.05 12.98
C PRO A 218 12.02 -4.54 14.22
N VAL A 219 11.57 -4.10 15.39
CA VAL A 219 12.10 -4.53 16.70
C VAL A 219 11.03 -5.31 17.45
N PHE A 220 11.38 -6.52 17.87
CA PHE A 220 10.46 -7.47 18.49
C PHE A 220 10.81 -7.78 19.95
N ASP A 221 9.79 -8.15 20.71
CA ASP A 221 9.99 -8.66 22.06
C ASP A 221 10.52 -10.10 22.03
N ARG A 222 11.77 -10.29 22.44
CA ARG A 222 12.44 -11.60 22.47
C ARG A 222 12.37 -12.29 23.84
N ARG A 223 11.61 -11.75 24.79
CA ARG A 223 11.50 -12.33 26.14
C ARG A 223 10.85 -13.71 26.07
N ASN A 224 11.50 -14.68 26.71
CA ASN A 224 11.08 -16.08 26.69
C ASN A 224 10.02 -16.32 27.78
N TYR A 225 8.77 -15.94 27.51
CA TYR A 225 7.63 -16.22 28.38
C TYR A 225 7.03 -17.61 28.09
N SER A 226 6.36 -18.20 29.08
CA SER A 226 5.61 -19.47 28.94
C SER A 226 4.51 -19.40 27.88
N VAL A 227 4.00 -18.20 27.59
CA VAL A 227 3.13 -17.90 26.45
C VAL A 227 3.96 -17.13 25.42
N ARG A 228 4.17 -17.70 24.23
CA ARG A 228 4.79 -16.99 23.11
C ARG A 228 3.81 -15.94 22.59
N VAL A 229 3.86 -14.73 23.15
CA VAL A 229 3.15 -13.58 22.60
C VAL A 229 4.05 -12.91 21.57
N ALA A 230 3.66 -12.94 20.30
CA ALA A 230 4.38 -12.29 19.21
C ALA A 230 4.07 -10.79 19.20
N ASN A 231 4.85 -10.01 19.95
CA ASN A 231 4.68 -8.55 20.04
C ASN A 231 5.76 -7.80 19.25
N LEU A 232 5.29 -6.92 18.37
CA LEU A 232 6.10 -5.86 17.76
C LEU A 232 6.27 -4.73 18.78
N LEU A 233 7.50 -4.42 19.15
CA LEU A 233 7.81 -3.30 20.05
C LEU A 233 7.80 -1.97 19.30
N GLY A 234 8.26 -1.97 18.05
CA GLY A 234 8.30 -0.81 17.19
C GLY A 234 9.13 -1.03 15.94
N VAL A 235 9.42 0.05 15.22
CA VAL A 235 10.27 0.06 14.02
C VAL A 235 11.37 1.08 14.23
N VAL A 236 12.62 0.69 13.95
CA VAL A 236 13.77 1.60 13.95
C VAL A 236 14.05 1.98 12.49
N GLY A 237 14.14 3.28 12.24
CA GLY A 237 14.45 3.85 10.94
C GLY A 237 15.67 4.76 10.99
N THR A 238 16.45 4.80 9.92
CA THR A 238 17.50 5.82 9.72
C THR A 238 17.37 6.43 8.34
N ASP A 239 17.36 7.75 8.29
CA ASP A 239 17.17 8.52 7.07
C ASP A 239 18.51 8.74 6.36
N VAL A 240 18.51 8.48 5.05
CA VAL A 240 19.64 8.68 4.15
C VAL A 240 19.23 9.73 3.11
N PRO A 241 19.87 10.92 3.12
CA PRO A 241 19.60 11.91 2.10
C PRO A 241 20.08 11.42 0.72
N ILE A 242 19.26 11.63 -0.32
CA ILE A 242 19.59 11.20 -1.68
C ILE A 242 20.90 11.84 -2.18
N GLN A 243 21.21 13.06 -1.73
CA GLN A 243 22.49 13.71 -2.03
C GLN A 243 23.71 12.94 -1.53
N GLN A 244 23.60 12.15 -0.46
CA GLN A 244 24.71 11.31 0.01
C GLN A 244 24.91 10.10 -0.89
N ILE A 245 23.82 9.52 -1.40
CA ILE A 245 23.86 8.43 -2.38
C ILE A 245 24.50 8.93 -3.69
N GLN A 246 24.12 10.12 -4.15
CA GLN A 246 24.67 10.74 -5.36
C GLN A 246 26.19 10.98 -5.28
N LYS A 247 26.76 11.18 -4.10
CA LYS A 247 28.23 11.32 -3.93
C LYS A 247 29.00 10.02 -4.13
N LEU A 248 28.33 8.87 -4.04
CA LEU A 248 28.94 7.57 -4.32
C LEU A 248 29.14 7.36 -5.82
N VAL A 249 28.29 7.97 -6.63
CA VAL A 249 28.49 8.08 -8.06
C VAL A 249 29.67 9.03 -8.30
N GLN A 250 30.53 8.71 -9.25
CA GLN A 250 31.67 9.54 -9.64
C GLN A 250 31.42 10.16 -11.03
N PRO A 251 30.68 11.30 -11.13
CA PRO A 251 30.31 11.88 -12.43
C PRO A 251 31.51 12.19 -13.33
N TYR A 252 32.63 12.60 -12.73
CA TYR A 252 33.85 12.93 -13.47
C TYR A 252 34.46 11.74 -14.24
N LYS A 253 34.09 10.49 -13.91
CA LYS A 253 34.51 9.29 -14.65
C LYS A 253 33.58 8.91 -15.79
N LEU A 254 32.31 9.34 -15.74
CA LEU A 254 31.28 9.00 -16.73
C LEU A 254 31.34 9.93 -17.96
N GLY A 255 31.90 11.13 -17.82
CA GLY A 255 31.93 12.16 -18.87
C GLY A 255 30.69 13.05 -18.85
N VAL A 256 30.59 13.96 -19.81
CA VAL A 256 29.52 15.00 -19.83
C VAL A 256 28.13 14.46 -20.12
N ASN A 257 28.03 13.39 -20.92
CA ASN A 257 26.75 12.78 -21.31
C ASN A 257 26.39 11.56 -20.46
N GLY A 258 27.31 11.10 -19.60
CA GLY A 258 27.10 9.93 -18.76
C GLY A 258 26.50 10.31 -17.42
N TYR A 259 25.37 9.71 -17.08
CA TYR A 259 24.76 9.83 -15.76
C TYR A 259 24.43 8.44 -15.22
N SER A 260 23.98 8.42 -13.97
CA SER A 260 23.43 7.24 -13.34
C SER A 260 22.06 7.62 -12.79
N PHE A 261 21.24 6.60 -12.57
CA PHE A 261 19.95 6.74 -11.92
C PHE A 261 19.72 5.48 -11.09
N ILE A 262 18.79 5.56 -10.14
CA ILE A 262 18.35 4.41 -9.37
C ILE A 262 16.85 4.30 -9.50
N ILE A 263 16.38 3.07 -9.68
CA ILE A 263 14.96 2.71 -9.65
C ILE A 263 14.67 1.76 -8.48
N ASN A 264 13.41 1.66 -8.09
CA ASN A 264 12.93 0.65 -7.13
C ASN A 264 12.36 -0.59 -7.86
N ASN A 265 11.90 -1.57 -7.08
CA ASN A 265 11.25 -2.80 -7.56
C ASN A 265 9.91 -2.58 -8.29
N ASN A 266 9.36 -1.36 -8.26
CA ASN A 266 8.14 -0.99 -8.98
C ASN A 266 8.45 -0.18 -10.26
N GLY A 267 9.71 0.16 -10.52
CA GLY A 267 10.15 1.02 -11.63
C GLY A 267 10.15 2.53 -11.31
N HIS A 268 9.73 2.92 -10.10
CA HIS A 268 9.78 4.31 -9.68
C HIS A 268 11.22 4.75 -9.43
N ILE A 269 11.52 5.99 -9.80
CA ILE A 269 12.84 6.58 -9.71
C ILE A 269 13.13 7.02 -8.27
N LEU A 270 14.27 6.57 -7.74
CA LEU A 270 14.85 7.07 -6.50
C LEU A 270 15.68 8.35 -6.75
N TYR A 271 16.52 8.36 -7.79
CA TYR A 271 17.14 9.58 -8.27
C TYR A 271 17.38 9.51 -9.77
N HIS A 272 17.23 10.64 -10.44
CA HIS A 272 17.52 10.85 -11.85
C HIS A 272 17.85 12.33 -12.08
N PRO A 273 18.79 12.70 -12.98
CA PRO A 273 19.11 14.10 -13.28
C PRO A 273 17.89 14.97 -13.64
N ASP A 274 16.94 14.39 -14.36
CA ASP A 274 15.69 15.05 -14.78
C ASP A 274 14.48 14.81 -13.87
N LEU A 275 14.68 14.16 -12.72
CA LEU A 275 13.63 14.13 -11.70
C LEU A 275 13.43 15.55 -11.15
N ARG A 276 12.26 16.14 -11.43
CA ARG A 276 11.85 17.47 -10.95
C ARG A 276 10.73 17.31 -9.90
N PRO A 277 11.07 17.18 -8.60
CA PRO A 277 10.10 16.97 -7.53
C PRO A 277 9.28 18.22 -7.19
N LEU A 278 9.80 19.41 -7.55
CA LEU A 278 9.19 20.71 -7.27
C LEU A 278 8.52 21.28 -8.53
N PHE A 279 7.41 21.97 -8.32
CA PHE A 279 6.74 22.82 -9.29
C PHE A 279 6.32 24.13 -8.59
N GLN A 280 6.80 25.27 -9.07
CA GLN A 280 6.53 26.59 -8.44
C GLN A 280 6.78 26.57 -6.91
N GLU A 281 7.92 26.00 -6.49
CA GLU A 281 8.32 25.85 -5.07
C GLU A 281 7.42 24.93 -4.22
N THR A 282 6.43 24.27 -4.83
CA THR A 282 5.57 23.27 -4.18
C THR A 282 5.93 21.85 -4.61
N LEU A 283 5.86 20.89 -3.69
CA LEU A 283 6.07 19.48 -4.01
C LEU A 283 4.94 18.94 -4.90
N LYS A 284 5.31 18.32 -6.02
CA LYS A 284 4.32 17.68 -6.90
C LYS A 284 3.66 16.50 -6.19
N PRO A 285 2.33 16.34 -6.18
CA PRO A 285 1.65 15.28 -5.43
C PRO A 285 2.16 13.84 -5.67
N ASN A 286 2.67 13.54 -6.87
CA ASN A 286 3.15 12.22 -7.26
C ASN A 286 4.69 12.14 -7.41
N TYR A 287 5.46 13.01 -6.74
CA TYR A 287 6.92 13.04 -6.89
C TYR A 287 7.62 11.71 -6.51
N ASN A 288 6.99 10.90 -5.66
CA ASN A 288 7.50 9.65 -5.13
C ASN A 288 7.20 8.41 -6.00
N SER A 289 6.33 8.57 -7.00
CA SER A 289 5.80 7.49 -7.86
C SER A 289 6.06 7.78 -9.35
N VAL A 290 7.06 8.62 -9.64
CA VAL A 290 7.50 8.91 -11.01
C VAL A 290 8.24 7.69 -11.55
N ASP A 291 7.73 7.12 -12.65
CA ASP A 291 8.31 5.95 -13.32
C ASP A 291 9.45 6.33 -14.28
N LEU A 292 10.34 5.39 -14.58
CA LEU A 292 11.41 5.57 -15.54
C LEU A 292 10.90 6.03 -16.92
N THR A 293 9.78 5.45 -17.36
CA THR A 293 9.17 5.74 -18.67
C THR A 293 8.63 7.17 -18.81
N GLU A 294 8.40 7.86 -17.69
CA GLU A 294 7.91 9.25 -17.70
C GLU A 294 9.05 10.27 -17.82
N VAL A 295 10.29 9.85 -17.52
CA VAL A 295 11.45 10.74 -17.48
C VAL A 295 12.35 10.52 -18.70
N GLU A 296 12.60 9.25 -19.05
CA GLU A 296 13.44 8.89 -20.18
C GLU A 296 12.66 8.96 -21.50
N LEU A 297 13.14 9.78 -22.43
CA LEU A 297 12.51 9.98 -23.73
C LEU A 297 13.34 9.32 -24.83
N VAL A 298 12.79 8.25 -25.39
CA VAL A 298 13.42 7.56 -26.52
C VAL A 298 13.22 8.34 -27.82
N ASP A 299 14.24 8.38 -28.67
CA ASP A 299 14.15 9.00 -29.98
C ASP A 299 13.36 8.12 -30.95
N MET A 300 12.05 8.34 -31.02
CA MET A 300 11.17 7.76 -32.03
C MET A 300 10.35 8.84 -32.73
N GLU A 301 10.01 8.58 -33.98
CA GLU A 301 9.08 9.39 -34.79
C GLU A 301 7.60 9.25 -34.33
N GLY A 302 7.35 8.35 -33.38
CA GLY A 302 6.05 8.12 -32.76
C GLY A 302 5.57 9.30 -31.90
N GLY A 303 4.27 9.32 -31.61
CA GLY A 303 3.67 10.35 -30.75
C GLY A 303 4.22 10.30 -29.31
N PRO A 304 4.09 11.39 -28.51
CA PRO A 304 4.63 11.48 -27.15
C PRO A 304 4.10 10.45 -26.11
N ARG A 305 3.20 9.55 -26.52
CA ARG A 305 2.54 8.54 -25.67
C ARG A 305 2.60 7.14 -26.27
N GLU A 306 3.42 6.92 -27.29
CA GLU A 306 3.65 5.58 -27.81
C GLU A 306 4.72 4.91 -26.95
N ASN A 307 4.31 3.86 -26.24
CA ASN A 307 5.18 3.11 -25.35
C ASN A 307 6.29 2.45 -26.16
N ASN A 308 7.55 2.76 -25.83
CA ASN A 308 8.68 2.08 -26.43
C ASN A 308 8.84 0.68 -25.82
N THR A 309 8.77 -0.35 -26.66
CA THR A 309 8.96 -1.74 -26.24
C THR A 309 10.34 -1.97 -25.62
N PHE A 310 11.41 -1.40 -26.18
CA PHE A 310 12.76 -1.54 -25.67
C PHE A 310 12.98 -0.89 -24.30
N LEU A 311 12.40 0.30 -24.06
CA LEU A 311 12.50 0.94 -22.73
C LEU A 311 11.71 0.17 -21.68
N LEU A 312 10.57 -0.41 -22.07
CA LEU A 312 9.78 -1.27 -21.20
C LEU A 312 10.50 -2.59 -20.89
N ASP A 313 11.19 -3.18 -21.87
CA ASP A 313 11.99 -4.39 -21.70
C ASP A 313 13.17 -4.13 -20.76
N LEU A 314 13.91 -3.02 -20.99
CA LEU A 314 15.00 -2.59 -20.10
C LEU A 314 14.47 -2.36 -18.67
N ARG A 315 13.36 -1.65 -18.53
CA ARG A 315 12.70 -1.43 -17.23
C ARG A 315 12.32 -2.75 -16.56
N HIS A 316 11.77 -3.71 -17.31
CA HIS A 316 11.38 -5.00 -16.79
C HIS A 316 12.59 -5.79 -16.30
N ASP A 317 13.67 -5.82 -17.07
CA ASP A 317 14.91 -6.49 -16.68
C ASP A 317 15.56 -5.87 -15.44
N MET A 318 15.53 -4.54 -15.32
CA MET A 318 16.02 -3.86 -14.10
C MET A 318 15.14 -4.15 -12.88
N ILE A 319 13.82 -4.24 -13.04
CA ILE A 319 12.90 -4.63 -11.96
C ILE A 319 13.14 -6.08 -11.51
N ASP A 320 13.40 -6.97 -12.47
CA ASP A 320 13.76 -8.36 -12.22
C ASP A 320 15.20 -8.53 -11.68
N GLN A 321 15.92 -7.42 -11.47
CA GLN A 321 17.31 -7.39 -10.99
C GLN A 321 18.28 -8.17 -11.88
N LYS A 322 18.05 -8.17 -13.20
CA LYS A 322 18.96 -8.77 -14.17
C LYS A 322 20.08 -7.78 -14.51
N GLU A 323 21.32 -8.23 -14.44
CA GLU A 323 22.47 -7.47 -14.92
C GLU A 323 22.56 -7.61 -16.44
N GLY A 324 22.83 -6.50 -17.14
CA GLY A 324 22.94 -6.49 -18.59
C GLY A 324 23.32 -5.12 -19.15
N GLU A 325 23.50 -5.08 -20.46
CA GLU A 325 23.74 -3.87 -21.25
C GLU A 325 22.74 -3.80 -22.40
N THR A 326 22.26 -2.61 -22.71
CA THR A 326 21.36 -2.35 -23.84
C THR A 326 21.77 -1.05 -24.51
N GLU A 327 21.64 -0.99 -25.83
CA GLU A 327 21.89 0.21 -26.62
C GLU A 327 20.56 0.76 -27.14
N LEU A 328 20.28 2.03 -26.85
CA LEU A 328 19.04 2.68 -27.22
C LEU A 328 19.33 4.11 -27.67
N SER A 329 18.68 4.55 -28.76
CA SER A 329 18.73 5.94 -29.18
C SER A 329 17.80 6.79 -28.32
N VAL A 330 18.36 7.57 -27.40
CA VAL A 330 17.61 8.49 -26.54
C VAL A 330 17.70 9.92 -27.05
N LYS A 331 16.66 10.73 -26.82
CA LYS A 331 16.74 12.17 -27.05
C LYS A 331 17.60 12.79 -25.97
N VAL A 332 18.67 13.48 -26.39
CA VAL A 332 19.56 14.18 -25.47
C VAL A 332 18.78 15.30 -24.77
N HIS A 333 18.90 15.32 -23.44
CA HIS A 333 18.29 16.33 -22.57
C HIS A 333 18.89 17.73 -22.73
#